data_AF-A0AAN5CIZ5-F1
#
_entry.id   AF-A0AAN5CIZ5-F1
#
_cell.length_a   1.000
_cell.length_b   1.000
_cell.length_c   1.000
_cell.angle_alpha   90.00
_cell.angle_beta   90.00
_cell.angle_gamma   90.00
#
_symmetry.space_group_name_H-M   'P 1'
#
loop_
_entity.id
_entity.type
_entity.pdbx_description
1 polymer ?
#
loop_
_entity_poly.entity_id
_entity_poly.type
_entity_poly.pdbx_seq_one_letter_code
_entity_poly.pdbx_strand_id
1 'polypeptide(L)'
;GAGVLLNFLLLYAIRRFTKKSLGTYKQLLTIFAAYDVFLTVLHAVVQPRVVIVKTTFGVICDFEDRRVTGFYCACFTVPFTLMNIHFLYRFWSIRKPNLIVLFSTKKFIVFLLTFPIIGFTTWYLLCIYGITGEGPEAGKSLLAEETGKRFGKVFKEGWLMMDHWENDTFQVQIFASMVCFDIIMIGSFSIASTLGGLTFYYIKRADTISLQALNMQLKLFIAVCAQTFVPLVFVYIPYFCAINFPFFRLPIVFMDDACMLLTSCFPAWDAVIMIILMKDYREGLMGMVRKKKTIPMGNTVFSSTSVIPSSMISSSHSII
;
A
#
# COMPACT_ATOMS: atom_id res chain seq x y z
N GLY A 1 6.55 -13.85 5.65
CA GLY A 1 7.97 -14.08 5.31
C GLY A 1 8.45 -13.18 4.18
N ALA A 2 8.11 -13.50 2.93
CA ALA A 2 8.57 -12.75 1.75
C ALA A 2 8.20 -11.25 1.75
N GLY A 3 6.97 -10.89 2.14
CA GLY A 3 6.54 -9.49 2.21
C GLY A 3 7.37 -8.61 3.13
N VAL A 4 7.79 -9.14 4.28
CA VAL A 4 8.68 -8.43 5.23
C VAL A 4 10.04 -8.17 4.58
N LEU A 5 10.66 -9.20 4.00
CA LEU A 5 11.97 -9.09 3.34
C LEU A 5 11.94 -8.09 2.18
N LEU A 6 10.90 -8.15 1.33
CA LEU A 6 10.74 -7.26 0.19
C LEU A 6 10.52 -5.81 0.61
N ASN A 7 9.71 -5.56 1.65
CA ASN A 7 9.51 -4.20 2.15
C ASN A 7 10.75 -3.65 2.86
N PHE A 8 11.52 -4.47 3.58
CA PHE A 8 12.83 -4.03 4.10
C PHE A 8 13.83 -3.73 2.99
N LEU A 9 13.84 -4.52 1.91
CA LEU A 9 14.65 -4.24 0.72
C LEU A 9 14.21 -2.93 0.05
N LEU A 10 12.91 -2.68 -0.04
CA LEU A 10 12.37 -1.41 -0.55
C LEU A 10 12.77 -0.23 0.34
N LEU A 11 12.63 -0.34 1.66
CA LEU A 11 13.08 0.69 2.62
C LEU A 11 14.57 0.98 2.48
N TYR A 12 15.39 -0.06 2.32
CA TYR A 12 16.82 0.08 2.03
C TYR A 12 17.05 0.84 0.72
N ALA A 13 16.35 0.46 -0.35
CA ALA A 13 16.47 1.09 -1.66
C ALA A 13 16.04 2.57 -1.63
N ILE A 14 14.94 2.89 -0.94
CA ILE A 14 14.48 4.27 -0.72
C ILE A 14 15.54 5.07 0.04
N ARG A 15 16.10 4.50 1.11
CA ARG A 15 17.13 5.20 1.89
C ARG A 15 18.37 5.49 1.04
N ARG A 16 18.83 4.51 0.26
CA ARG A 16 20.14 4.53 -0.42
C ARG A 16 20.12 5.19 -1.80
N PHE A 17 19.07 4.99 -2.60
CA PHE A 17 19.07 5.31 -4.03
C PHE A 17 18.10 6.43 -4.43
N THR A 18 17.18 6.85 -3.56
CA THR A 18 16.30 7.99 -3.86
C THR A 18 17.10 9.29 -4.01
N LYS A 19 16.96 9.95 -5.17
CA LYS A 19 17.55 11.26 -5.45
C LYS A 19 17.03 12.33 -4.48
N LYS A 20 17.89 13.29 -4.13
CA LYS A 20 17.52 14.44 -3.28
C LYS A 20 16.36 15.26 -3.87
N SER A 21 16.25 15.33 -5.19
CA SER A 21 15.17 16.03 -5.90
C SER A 21 13.76 15.46 -5.67
N LEU A 22 13.64 14.23 -5.16
CA LEU A 22 12.34 13.63 -4.84
C LEU A 22 11.76 14.14 -3.49
N GLY A 23 12.54 14.85 -2.69
CA GLY A 23 12.07 15.58 -1.50
C GLY A 23 11.05 14.81 -0.66
N THR A 24 9.87 15.42 -0.46
CA THR A 24 8.78 14.88 0.37
C THR A 24 8.14 13.61 -0.19
N TYR A 25 8.22 13.36 -1.51
CA TYR A 25 7.73 12.11 -2.09
C TYR A 25 8.49 10.88 -1.56
N LYS A 26 9.78 11.05 -1.21
CA LYS A 26 10.56 10.02 -0.52
C LYS A 26 9.93 9.61 0.82
N GLN A 27 9.43 10.58 1.58
CA GLN A 27 8.83 10.34 2.89
C GLN A 27 7.53 9.55 2.74
N LEU A 28 6.69 9.91 1.76
CA LEU A 28 5.47 9.19 1.44
C LEU A 28 5.74 7.72 1.09
N LEU A 29 6.72 7.45 0.21
CA LEU A 29 7.15 6.08 -0.11
C LEU A 29 7.68 5.31 1.12
N THR A 30 8.39 6.00 2.02
CA THR A 30 8.92 5.38 3.24
C THR A 30 7.78 5.00 4.19
N ILE A 31 6.77 5.85 4.34
CA ILE A 31 5.58 5.59 5.17
C ILE A 31 4.83 4.38 4.64
N PHE A 32 4.61 4.30 3.31
CA PHE A 32 3.91 3.18 2.69
C PHE A 32 4.63 1.84 2.96
N ALA A 33 5.94 1.78 2.64
CA ALA A 33 6.73 0.57 2.86
C ALA A 33 6.83 0.17 4.34
N ALA A 34 6.91 1.15 5.26
CA ALA A 34 6.92 0.87 6.69
C ALA A 34 5.56 0.32 7.18
N TYR A 35 4.47 0.88 6.67
CA TYR A 35 3.13 0.41 7.00
C TYR A 35 2.85 -0.99 6.42
N ASP A 36 3.38 -1.30 5.24
CA ASP A 36 3.32 -2.63 4.64
C ASP A 36 4.07 -3.69 5.46
N VAL A 37 5.23 -3.32 6.05
CA VAL A 37 5.90 -4.19 7.05
C VAL A 37 4.97 -4.42 8.24
N PHE A 38 4.38 -3.36 8.79
CA PHE A 38 3.47 -3.46 9.93
C PHE A 38 2.28 -4.38 9.63
N LEU A 39 1.59 -4.20 8.48
CA LEU A 39 0.47 -5.05 8.09
C LEU A 39 0.90 -6.51 7.89
N THR A 40 2.07 -6.74 7.30
CA THR A 40 2.58 -8.12 7.11
C THR A 40 2.86 -8.80 8.45
N VAL A 41 3.43 -8.07 9.42
CA VAL A 41 3.67 -8.59 10.77
C VAL A 41 2.34 -8.81 11.49
N LEU A 42 1.42 -7.85 11.41
CA LEU A 42 0.11 -7.94 12.05
C LEU A 42 -0.68 -9.15 11.51
N HIS A 43 -0.72 -9.36 10.19
CA HIS A 43 -1.34 -10.52 9.57
C HIS A 43 -0.72 -11.85 10.08
N ALA A 44 0.60 -11.89 10.20
CA ALA A 44 1.31 -13.08 10.70
C ALA A 44 1.05 -13.35 12.20
N VAL A 45 0.87 -12.31 13.01
CA VAL A 45 0.56 -12.43 14.45
C VAL A 45 -0.89 -12.83 14.68
N VAL A 46 -1.81 -12.17 13.98
CA VAL A 46 -3.26 -12.31 14.18
C VAL A 46 -3.82 -13.57 13.52
N GLN A 47 -3.22 -14.04 12.42
CA GLN A 47 -3.69 -15.21 11.66
C GLN A 47 -5.20 -15.13 11.35
N PRO A 48 -5.63 -14.08 10.62
CA PRO A 48 -7.04 -13.86 10.32
C PRO A 48 -7.55 -14.92 9.33
N ARG A 49 -8.83 -15.24 9.46
CA ARG A 49 -9.58 -16.15 8.58
C ARG A 49 -10.87 -15.48 8.18
N VAL A 50 -11.18 -15.53 6.90
CA VAL A 50 -12.52 -15.23 6.37
C VAL A 50 -13.17 -16.56 6.07
N VAL A 51 -14.43 -16.69 6.46
CA VAL A 51 -15.24 -17.87 6.19
C VAL A 51 -16.60 -17.39 5.73
N ILE A 52 -17.06 -17.96 4.62
CA ILE A 52 -18.39 -17.68 4.11
C ILE A 52 -19.17 -18.99 4.01
N VAL A 53 -20.33 -19.05 4.67
CA VAL A 53 -21.24 -20.19 4.64
C VAL A 53 -22.63 -19.69 4.27
N LYS A 54 -23.15 -20.17 3.14
CA LYS A 54 -24.45 -19.73 2.59
C LYS A 54 -24.47 -18.20 2.41
N THR A 55 -25.23 -17.49 3.25
CA THR A 55 -25.38 -16.02 3.25
C THR A 55 -24.64 -15.33 4.39
N THR A 56 -23.96 -16.10 5.24
CA THR A 56 -23.26 -15.62 6.43
C THR A 56 -21.78 -15.42 6.10
N PHE A 57 -21.31 -14.19 6.26
CA PHE A 57 -19.89 -13.84 6.22
C PHE A 57 -19.34 -13.73 7.63
N GLY A 58 -18.16 -14.31 7.85
CA GLY A 58 -17.46 -14.25 9.13
C GLY A 58 -15.97 -13.93 8.96
N VAL A 59 -15.44 -13.09 9.85
CA VAL A 59 -14.00 -12.90 10.03
C VAL A 59 -13.63 -13.22 11.46
N ILE A 60 -12.53 -13.92 11.66
CA ILE A 60 -12.00 -14.23 12.97
C ILE A 60 -10.47 -14.30 12.96
N CYS A 61 -9.86 -14.12 14.12
CA CYS A 61 -8.43 -14.31 14.32
C CYS A 61 -8.15 -15.38 15.38
N ASP A 62 -6.89 -15.85 15.43
CA ASP A 62 -6.52 -16.92 16.37
C ASP A 62 -6.61 -16.54 17.85
N PHE A 63 -6.70 -15.25 18.16
CA PHE A 63 -6.90 -14.73 19.51
C PHE A 63 -8.34 -14.88 20.03
N GLU A 64 -9.31 -15.16 19.16
CA GLU A 64 -10.74 -15.26 19.53
C GLU A 64 -11.26 -14.01 20.27
N ASP A 65 -10.67 -12.85 19.98
CA ASP A 65 -11.07 -11.56 20.53
C ASP A 65 -11.55 -10.64 19.40
N ARG A 66 -12.82 -10.21 19.50
CA ARG A 66 -13.50 -9.36 18.51
C ARG A 66 -12.77 -8.04 18.30
N ARG A 67 -12.17 -7.48 19.36
CA ARG A 67 -11.42 -6.22 19.33
C ARG A 67 -10.14 -6.39 18.52
N VAL A 68 -9.47 -7.53 18.66
CA VAL A 68 -8.27 -7.85 17.87
C VAL A 68 -8.64 -8.07 16.40
N THR A 69 -9.71 -8.82 16.12
CA THR A 69 -10.21 -9.01 14.74
C THR A 69 -10.63 -7.67 14.12
N GLY A 70 -11.36 -6.84 14.87
CA GLY A 70 -11.79 -5.50 14.44
C GLY A 70 -10.63 -4.56 14.18
N PHE A 71 -9.62 -4.56 15.05
CA PHE A 71 -8.39 -3.78 14.90
C PHE A 71 -7.66 -4.18 13.60
N TYR A 72 -7.49 -5.48 13.38
CA TYR A 72 -6.88 -6.00 12.16
C TYR A 72 -7.61 -5.54 10.91
N CYS A 73 -8.94 -5.69 10.85
CA CYS A 73 -9.74 -5.25 9.71
C CYS A 73 -9.63 -3.73 9.48
N ALA A 74 -9.69 -2.94 10.54
CA ALA A 74 -9.61 -1.48 10.47
C ALA A 74 -8.25 -0.98 9.94
N CYS A 75 -7.15 -1.69 10.21
CA CYS A 75 -5.81 -1.32 9.72
C CYS A 75 -5.73 -1.22 8.18
N PHE A 76 -6.61 -1.89 7.43
CA PHE A 76 -6.65 -1.85 5.96
C PHE A 76 -7.24 -0.56 5.38
N THR A 77 -7.84 0.30 6.20
CA THR A 77 -8.29 1.63 5.76
C THR A 77 -7.14 2.64 5.60
N VAL A 78 -6.00 2.40 6.27
CA VAL A 78 -4.85 3.31 6.21
C VAL A 78 -4.21 3.32 4.81
N PRO A 79 -3.94 2.18 4.14
CA PRO A 79 -3.47 2.15 2.76
C PRO A 79 -4.41 2.88 1.78
N PHE A 80 -5.73 2.80 1.98
CA PHE A 80 -6.72 3.52 1.17
C PHE A 80 -6.51 5.04 1.25
N THR A 81 -6.28 5.53 2.47
CA THR A 81 -6.02 6.95 2.71
C THR A 81 -4.65 7.37 2.18
N LEU A 82 -3.61 6.57 2.41
CA LEU A 82 -2.26 6.84 1.91
C LEU A 82 -2.24 6.93 0.38
N MET A 83 -2.98 6.05 -0.31
CA MET A 83 -3.17 6.10 -1.76
C MET A 83 -3.75 7.45 -2.21
N ASN A 84 -4.81 7.93 -1.56
CA ASN A 84 -5.40 9.25 -1.87
C ASN A 84 -4.41 10.39 -1.66
N ILE A 85 -3.63 10.35 -0.57
CA ILE A 85 -2.59 11.33 -0.29
C ILE A 85 -1.50 11.31 -1.38
N HIS A 86 -1.12 10.14 -1.88
CA HIS A 86 -0.18 9.99 -2.99
C HIS A 86 -0.71 10.61 -4.28
N PHE A 87 -1.97 10.35 -4.65
CA PHE A 87 -2.57 10.97 -5.82
C PHE A 87 -2.77 12.48 -5.66
N LEU A 88 -3.08 12.95 -4.45
CA LEU A 88 -3.18 14.38 -4.14
C LEU A 88 -1.82 15.06 -4.34
N TYR A 89 -0.76 14.46 -3.79
CA TYR A 89 0.61 14.94 -4.00
C TYR A 89 0.96 15.01 -5.49
N ARG A 90 0.62 13.97 -6.27
CA ARG A 90 0.86 13.92 -7.72
C ARG A 90 0.11 15.01 -8.45
N PHE A 91 -1.17 15.15 -8.18
CA PHE A 91 -2.02 16.19 -8.76
C PHE A 91 -1.46 17.59 -8.48
N TRP A 92 -1.10 17.88 -7.23
CA TRP A 92 -0.52 19.18 -6.87
C TRP A 92 0.85 19.40 -7.50
N SER A 93 1.68 18.37 -7.65
CA SER A 93 3.02 18.52 -8.24
C SER A 93 2.98 18.98 -9.71
N ILE A 94 1.85 18.74 -10.39
CA ILE A 94 1.59 19.22 -11.75
C ILE A 94 0.79 20.52 -11.73
N ARG A 95 -0.36 20.53 -11.07
CA ARG A 95 -1.35 21.60 -11.23
C ARG A 95 -1.13 22.79 -10.30
N LYS A 96 -0.61 22.54 -9.09
CA LYS A 96 -0.40 23.55 -8.03
C LYS A 96 0.94 23.32 -7.31
N PRO A 97 2.10 23.45 -8.00
CA PRO A 97 3.39 23.10 -7.41
C PRO A 97 3.72 23.89 -6.14
N ASN A 98 3.20 25.11 -6.03
CA ASN A 98 3.34 25.98 -4.86
C ASN A 98 2.74 25.37 -3.57
N LEU A 99 1.78 24.45 -3.68
CA LEU A 99 1.17 23.79 -2.51
C LEU A 99 1.98 22.59 -2.02
N ILE A 100 2.94 22.06 -2.80
CA ILE A 100 3.74 20.91 -2.40
C ILE A 100 4.57 21.19 -1.15
N VAL A 101 4.95 22.45 -0.93
CA VAL A 101 5.67 22.87 0.29
C VAL A 101 4.88 22.55 1.56
N LEU A 102 3.54 22.49 1.50
CA LEU A 102 2.69 22.15 2.63
C LEU A 102 2.99 20.75 3.17
N PHE A 103 3.33 19.78 2.30
CA PHE A 103 3.71 18.43 2.72
C PHE A 103 4.97 18.38 3.59
N SER A 104 5.76 19.47 3.63
CA SER A 104 6.92 19.61 4.51
C SER A 104 6.59 20.36 5.81
N THR A 105 5.38 20.88 5.97
CA THR A 105 4.95 21.62 7.17
C THR A 105 4.31 20.70 8.20
N LYS A 106 4.71 20.85 9.48
CA LYS A 106 4.18 20.02 10.58
C LYS A 106 2.65 20.10 10.70
N LYS A 107 2.08 21.30 10.53
CA LYS A 107 0.62 21.52 10.63
C LYS A 107 -0.14 20.72 9.58
N PHE A 108 0.32 20.74 8.33
CA PHE A 108 -0.33 20.00 7.26
C PHE A 108 -0.11 18.48 7.39
N ILE A 109 1.06 18.03 7.86
CA ILE A 109 1.28 16.61 8.16
C ILE A 109 0.32 16.13 9.25
N VAL A 110 0.15 16.88 10.34
CA VAL A 110 -0.83 16.55 11.40
C VAL A 110 -2.24 16.52 10.84
N PHE A 111 -2.60 17.47 9.98
CA PHE A 111 -3.88 17.46 9.27
C PHE A 111 -4.05 16.21 8.39
N LEU A 112 -3.03 15.79 7.64
CA LEU A 112 -3.09 14.58 6.83
C LEU A 112 -3.23 13.31 7.68
N LEU A 113 -2.67 13.28 8.88
CA LEU A 113 -2.78 12.16 9.81
C LEU A 113 -4.19 11.98 10.38
N THR A 114 -5.05 13.00 10.35
CA THR A 114 -6.43 12.85 10.86
C THR A 114 -7.25 11.92 9.96
N PHE A 115 -7.04 11.94 8.65
CA PHE A 115 -7.78 11.10 7.70
C PHE A 115 -7.62 9.59 7.95
N PRO A 116 -6.39 9.02 8.05
CA PRO A 116 -6.25 7.59 8.34
C PRO A 116 -6.76 7.23 9.74
N ILE A 117 -6.64 8.15 10.73
CA ILE A 117 -7.20 7.93 12.07
C ILE A 117 -8.72 7.85 12.03
N ILE A 118 -9.37 8.76 11.31
CA ILE A 118 -10.83 8.76 11.14
C ILE A 118 -11.27 7.50 10.41
N GLY A 119 -10.64 7.17 9.27
CA GLY A 119 -10.96 5.97 8.50
C GLY A 119 -10.82 4.69 9.33
N PHE A 120 -9.71 4.56 10.06
CA PHE A 120 -9.47 3.45 10.98
C PHE A 120 -10.56 3.39 12.07
N THR A 121 -10.82 4.51 12.73
CA THR A 121 -11.77 4.56 13.85
C THR A 121 -13.19 4.23 13.37
N THR A 122 -13.63 4.79 12.24
CA THR A 122 -14.94 4.50 11.67
C THR A 122 -15.07 3.02 11.32
N TRP A 123 -14.08 2.43 10.65
CA TRP A 123 -14.12 1.00 10.32
C TRP A 123 -14.11 0.13 11.57
N TYR A 124 -13.28 0.46 12.55
CA TYR A 124 -13.23 -0.25 13.83
C TYR A 124 -14.57 -0.20 14.56
N LEU A 125 -15.19 0.98 14.67
CA LEU A 125 -16.50 1.13 15.30
C LEU A 125 -17.61 0.38 14.55
N LEU A 126 -17.57 0.35 13.21
CA LEU A 126 -18.48 -0.48 12.42
C LEU A 126 -18.26 -1.98 12.70
N CYS A 127 -17.01 -2.43 12.84
CA CYS A 127 -16.71 -3.80 13.22
C CYS A 127 -17.21 -4.13 14.63
N ILE A 128 -17.10 -3.22 15.60
CA ILE A 128 -17.48 -3.51 16.98
C ILE A 128 -19.00 -3.38 17.20
N TYR A 129 -19.63 -2.35 16.66
CA TYR A 129 -21.02 -1.99 16.96
C TYR A 129 -21.98 -2.14 15.77
N GLY A 130 -21.46 -2.16 14.55
CA GLY A 130 -22.28 -2.22 13.34
C GLY A 130 -22.69 -3.63 12.90
N ILE A 131 -21.92 -4.65 13.29
CA ILE A 131 -22.11 -6.05 12.87
C ILE A 131 -22.22 -6.99 14.07
N THR A 132 -22.55 -8.27 13.87
CA THR A 132 -22.86 -9.24 14.95
C THR A 132 -21.71 -10.22 15.19
N GLY A 133 -21.91 -11.25 16.04
CA GLY A 133 -20.93 -12.33 16.27
C GLY A 133 -20.51 -12.57 17.72
N GLU A 134 -21.06 -11.83 18.68
CA GLU A 134 -20.83 -12.06 20.13
C GLU A 134 -22.01 -12.77 20.81
N GLY A 135 -23.17 -12.84 20.15
CA GLY A 135 -24.38 -13.42 20.70
C GLY A 135 -24.51 -14.93 20.46
N PRO A 136 -25.73 -15.47 20.66
CA PRO A 136 -26.09 -16.84 20.33
C PRO A 136 -26.63 -16.97 18.89
N GLU A 137 -26.07 -16.22 17.94
CA GLU A 137 -26.60 -16.17 16.57
C GLU A 137 -26.41 -17.52 15.84
N ALA A 138 -27.40 -17.93 15.03
CA ALA A 138 -27.33 -19.21 14.31
C ALA A 138 -26.14 -19.24 13.33
N GLY A 139 -25.85 -18.11 12.67
CA GLY A 139 -24.71 -17.96 11.77
C GLY A 139 -23.36 -18.25 12.44
N LYS A 140 -23.21 -17.91 13.73
CA LYS A 140 -21.98 -18.17 14.49
C LYS A 140 -21.70 -19.66 14.61
N SER A 141 -22.73 -20.47 14.85
CA SER A 141 -22.62 -21.93 14.91
C SER A 141 -22.22 -22.53 13.56
N LEU A 142 -22.78 -22.01 12.46
CA LEU A 142 -22.42 -22.45 11.10
C LEU A 142 -20.94 -22.16 10.78
N LEU A 143 -20.47 -20.95 11.12
CA LEU A 143 -19.07 -20.56 10.93
C LEU A 143 -18.11 -21.39 11.81
N ALA A 144 -18.50 -21.67 13.06
CA ALA A 144 -17.73 -22.51 13.98
C ALA A 144 -17.61 -23.96 13.48
N GLU A 145 -18.70 -24.53 12.96
CA GLU A 145 -18.68 -25.87 12.36
C GLU A 145 -17.80 -25.92 11.11
N GLU A 146 -17.92 -24.92 10.23
CA GLU A 146 -17.14 -24.87 8.99
C GLU A 146 -15.65 -24.68 9.25
N THR A 147 -15.27 -23.85 10.23
CA THR A 147 -13.87 -23.72 10.65
C THR A 147 -13.31 -25.02 11.22
N GLY A 148 -14.10 -25.74 12.02
CA GLY A 148 -13.73 -27.08 12.50
C GLY A 148 -13.45 -28.06 11.35
N LYS A 149 -14.30 -28.06 10.31
CA LYS A 149 -14.14 -28.91 9.13
C LYS A 149 -12.93 -28.53 8.27
N ARG A 150 -12.77 -27.24 7.96
CA ARG A 150 -11.72 -26.76 7.03
C ARG A 150 -10.34 -26.67 7.66
N PHE A 151 -10.27 -26.27 8.92
CA PHE A 151 -9.01 -25.91 9.58
C PHE A 151 -8.67 -26.80 10.78
N GLY A 152 -9.55 -27.74 11.17
CA GLY A 152 -9.33 -28.60 12.33
C GLY A 152 -9.40 -27.86 13.68
N LYS A 153 -9.84 -26.59 13.68
CA LYS A 153 -9.99 -25.75 14.87
C LYS A 153 -11.36 -25.08 14.83
N VAL A 154 -12.14 -25.30 15.88
CA VAL A 154 -13.44 -24.65 16.08
C VAL A 154 -13.21 -23.35 16.84
N PHE A 155 -13.67 -22.24 16.26
CA PHE A 155 -13.60 -20.93 16.90
C PHE A 155 -14.94 -20.56 17.51
N LYS A 156 -14.94 -20.23 18.80
CA LYS A 156 -16.18 -19.96 19.55
C LYS A 156 -16.43 -18.48 19.74
N GLU A 157 -15.40 -17.66 19.91
CA GLU A 157 -15.57 -16.25 20.24
C GLU A 157 -14.74 -15.33 19.34
N GLY A 158 -15.07 -14.04 19.34
CA GLY A 158 -14.30 -13.03 18.61
C GLY A 158 -14.62 -12.90 17.13
N TRP A 159 -15.78 -13.41 16.71
CA TRP A 159 -16.31 -13.28 15.36
C TRP A 159 -16.71 -11.83 15.05
N LEU A 160 -16.38 -11.41 13.84
CA LEU A 160 -17.03 -10.33 13.12
C LEU A 160 -17.94 -10.97 12.09
N MET A 161 -19.26 -10.93 12.31
CA MET A 161 -20.22 -11.65 11.49
C MET A 161 -21.21 -10.71 10.81
N MET A 162 -21.49 -10.97 9.53
CA MET A 162 -22.58 -10.38 8.79
C MET A 162 -23.51 -11.50 8.31
N ASP A 163 -24.67 -11.62 8.96
CA ASP A 163 -25.77 -12.43 8.47
C ASP A 163 -26.96 -11.52 8.16
N HIS A 164 -27.20 -11.30 6.87
CA HIS A 164 -28.25 -10.37 6.43
C HIS A 164 -29.66 -10.95 6.54
N TRP A 165 -29.78 -12.27 6.72
CA TRP A 165 -31.03 -13.03 6.65
C TRP A 165 -31.18 -13.97 7.85
N GLU A 166 -30.95 -13.47 9.07
CA GLU A 166 -31.07 -14.28 10.29
C GLU A 166 -32.51 -14.76 10.48
N ASN A 167 -32.73 -16.09 10.51
CA ASN A 167 -34.06 -16.72 10.58
C ASN A 167 -35.05 -16.19 9.53
N ASP A 168 -34.57 -15.96 8.29
CA ASP A 168 -35.34 -15.37 7.18
C ASP A 168 -35.83 -13.93 7.42
N THR A 169 -35.33 -13.27 8.48
CA THR A 169 -35.63 -11.87 8.76
C THR A 169 -34.49 -10.96 8.30
N PHE A 170 -34.84 -9.87 7.63
CA PHE A 170 -33.85 -8.94 7.09
C PHE A 170 -33.24 -8.07 8.19
N GLN A 171 -31.91 -8.13 8.32
CA GLN A 171 -31.17 -7.40 9.35
C GLN A 171 -30.72 -6.02 8.85
N VAL A 172 -31.57 -5.01 9.04
CA VAL A 172 -31.36 -3.63 8.56
C VAL A 172 -30.04 -3.02 9.07
N GLN A 173 -29.67 -3.28 10.33
CA GLN A 173 -28.41 -2.77 10.90
C GLN A 173 -27.19 -3.34 10.18
N ILE A 174 -27.18 -4.64 9.90
CA ILE A 174 -26.08 -5.33 9.22
C ILE A 174 -25.98 -4.82 7.77
N PHE A 175 -27.11 -4.66 7.09
CA PHE A 175 -27.16 -4.06 5.77
C PHE A 175 -26.64 -2.61 5.75
N ALA A 176 -27.05 -1.78 6.71
CA ALA A 176 -26.56 -0.41 6.82
C ALA A 176 -25.03 -0.38 7.02
N SER A 177 -24.49 -1.28 7.86
CA SER A 177 -23.06 -1.43 8.06
C SER A 177 -22.33 -1.88 6.80
N MET A 178 -22.88 -2.84 6.05
CA MET A 178 -22.38 -3.27 4.74
C MET A 178 -22.24 -2.07 3.79
N VAL A 179 -23.31 -1.28 3.65
CA VAL A 179 -23.32 -0.07 2.82
C VAL A 179 -22.28 0.95 3.30
N CYS A 180 -22.07 1.11 4.61
CA CYS A 180 -21.02 1.98 5.14
C CYS A 180 -19.61 1.51 4.75
N PHE A 181 -19.32 0.21 4.84
CA PHE A 181 -18.04 -0.35 4.39
C PHE A 181 -17.82 -0.10 2.89
N ASP A 182 -18.85 -0.29 2.08
CA ASP A 182 -18.80 -0.05 0.64
C ASP A 182 -18.60 1.42 0.29
N ILE A 183 -19.26 2.34 0.99
CA ILE A 183 -19.06 3.79 0.81
C ILE A 183 -17.61 4.18 1.11
N ILE A 184 -17.00 3.63 2.17
CA ILE A 184 -15.60 3.90 2.50
C ILE A 184 -14.69 3.42 1.37
N MET A 185 -14.88 2.20 0.88
CA MET A 185 -14.06 1.61 -0.18
C MET A 185 -14.26 2.34 -1.52
N ILE A 186 -15.50 2.42 -2.01
CA ILE A 186 -15.85 3.03 -3.30
C ILE A 186 -15.52 4.53 -3.28
N GLY A 187 -15.82 5.22 -2.18
CA GLY A 187 -15.52 6.64 -2.01
C GLY A 187 -14.01 6.91 -2.08
N SER A 188 -13.22 6.12 -1.36
CA SER A 188 -11.75 6.23 -1.40
C SER A 188 -11.21 5.98 -2.82
N PHE A 189 -11.66 4.91 -3.48
CA PHE A 189 -11.19 4.59 -4.83
C PHE A 189 -11.62 5.64 -5.86
N SER A 190 -12.81 6.24 -5.70
CA SER A 190 -13.33 7.29 -6.57
C SER A 190 -12.50 8.57 -6.46
N ILE A 191 -12.09 8.96 -5.25
CA ILE A 191 -11.18 10.10 -5.01
C ILE A 191 -9.84 9.84 -5.72
N ALA A 192 -9.23 8.67 -5.51
CA ALA A 192 -7.98 8.30 -6.17
C ALA A 192 -8.09 8.33 -7.69
N SER A 193 -9.16 7.75 -8.24
CA SER A 193 -9.41 7.72 -9.69
C SER A 193 -9.60 9.11 -10.27
N THR A 194 -10.32 10.00 -9.57
CA THR A 194 -10.53 11.38 -10.00
C THR A 194 -9.23 12.18 -9.95
N LEU A 195 -8.47 12.10 -8.85
CA LEU A 195 -7.17 12.76 -8.75
C LEU A 195 -6.17 12.22 -9.78
N GLY A 196 -6.20 10.91 -10.04
CA GLY A 196 -5.39 10.27 -11.07
C GLY A 196 -5.74 10.76 -12.48
N GLY A 197 -7.04 10.77 -12.82
CA GLY A 197 -7.55 11.29 -14.09
C GLY A 197 -7.22 12.76 -14.30
N LEU A 198 -7.39 13.60 -13.28
CA LEU A 198 -7.01 15.01 -13.31
C LEU A 198 -5.50 15.19 -13.47
N THR A 199 -4.69 14.38 -12.79
CA THR A 199 -3.22 14.41 -12.95
C THR A 199 -2.82 14.09 -14.38
N PHE A 200 -3.36 13.02 -14.97
CA PHE A 200 -3.10 12.65 -16.35
C PHE A 200 -3.52 13.74 -17.34
N TYR A 201 -4.71 14.32 -17.12
CA TYR A 201 -5.23 15.41 -17.92
C TYR A 201 -4.28 16.62 -17.95
N TYR A 202 -3.80 17.07 -16.78
CA TYR A 202 -2.90 18.21 -16.72
C TYR A 202 -1.48 17.90 -17.19
N ILE A 203 -1.00 16.65 -17.05
CA ILE A 203 0.26 16.23 -17.68
C ILE A 203 0.18 16.40 -19.20
N LYS A 204 -0.94 15.99 -19.83
CA LYS A 204 -1.12 16.12 -21.28
C LYS A 204 -1.23 17.56 -21.79
N ARG A 205 -1.61 18.51 -20.94
CA ARG A 205 -1.79 19.93 -21.28
C ARG A 205 -0.68 20.83 -20.73
N ALA A 206 0.40 20.25 -20.24
CA ALA A 206 1.48 21.01 -19.63
C ALA A 206 2.42 21.59 -20.70
N ASP A 207 2.18 22.84 -21.09
CA ASP A 207 2.98 23.53 -22.12
C ASP A 207 4.17 24.31 -21.52
N THR A 208 4.14 24.59 -20.22
CA THR A 208 5.15 25.41 -19.51
C THR A 208 6.21 24.60 -18.77
N ILE A 209 6.13 23.27 -18.79
CA ILE A 209 7.05 22.36 -18.10
C ILE A 209 8.08 21.83 -19.09
N SER A 210 9.36 21.82 -18.72
CA SER A 210 10.40 21.24 -19.58
C SER A 210 10.13 19.75 -19.86
N LEU A 211 10.47 19.29 -21.07
CA LEU A 211 10.24 17.90 -21.48
C LEU A 211 10.87 16.88 -20.51
N GLN A 212 12.03 17.20 -19.93
CA GLN A 212 12.69 16.37 -18.94
C GLN A 212 11.88 16.26 -17.64
N ALA A 213 11.36 17.38 -17.13
CA ALA A 213 10.53 17.40 -15.93
C ALA A 213 9.18 16.70 -16.17
N LEU A 214 8.58 16.90 -17.35
CA LEU A 214 7.34 16.21 -17.75
C LEU A 214 7.52 14.70 -17.78
N ASN A 215 8.60 14.22 -18.40
CA ASN A 215 8.94 12.79 -18.45
C ASN A 215 9.19 12.20 -17.05
N MET A 216 9.77 12.98 -16.14
CA MET A 216 9.93 12.56 -14.74
C MET A 216 8.57 12.41 -14.06
N GLN A 217 7.67 13.39 -14.20
CA GLN A 217 6.35 13.35 -13.59
C GLN A 217 5.48 12.22 -14.15
N LEU A 218 5.54 11.96 -15.46
CA LEU A 218 4.81 10.85 -16.08
C LEU A 218 5.28 9.50 -15.54
N LYS A 219 6.59 9.28 -15.41
CA LYS A 219 7.13 8.04 -14.82
C LYS A 219 6.66 7.85 -13.38
N LEU A 220 6.71 8.93 -12.61
CA LEU A 220 6.26 8.96 -11.23
C LEU A 220 4.74 8.77 -11.08
N PHE A 221 3.95 9.24 -12.05
CA PHE A 221 2.51 9.02 -12.11
C PHE A 221 2.19 7.57 -12.47
N ILE A 222 2.82 7.01 -13.50
CA ILE A 222 2.68 5.60 -13.88
C ILE A 222 3.03 4.68 -12.70
N ALA A 223 4.10 5.01 -11.95
CA ALA A 223 4.46 4.26 -10.75
C ALA A 223 3.34 4.25 -9.71
N VAL A 224 2.72 5.40 -9.42
CA VAL A 224 1.60 5.49 -8.46
C VAL A 224 0.36 4.75 -8.99
N CYS A 225 0.02 4.86 -10.28
CA CYS A 225 -1.11 4.12 -10.85
C CYS A 225 -0.92 2.60 -10.77
N ALA A 226 0.28 2.12 -11.11
CA ALA A 226 0.60 0.70 -11.00
C ALA A 226 0.64 0.23 -9.55
N GLN A 227 1.15 1.06 -8.63
CA GLN A 227 1.09 0.80 -7.20
C GLN A 227 -0.37 0.66 -6.74
N THR A 228 -1.27 1.56 -7.13
CA THR A 228 -2.71 1.50 -6.83
C THR A 228 -3.44 0.32 -7.44
N PHE A 229 -2.97 -0.18 -8.58
CA PHE A 229 -3.55 -1.37 -9.19
C PHE A 229 -3.37 -2.62 -8.31
N VAL A 230 -2.29 -2.71 -7.53
CA VAL A 230 -2.05 -3.82 -6.60
C VAL A 230 -3.12 -3.92 -5.51
N PRO A 231 -3.34 -2.93 -4.61
CA PRO A 231 -4.37 -3.01 -3.60
C PRO A 231 -5.78 -3.08 -4.22
N LEU A 232 -6.01 -2.53 -5.43
CA LEU A 232 -7.29 -2.71 -6.12
C LEU A 232 -7.61 -4.19 -6.35
N VAL A 233 -6.67 -4.93 -6.94
CA VAL A 233 -6.86 -6.35 -7.29
C VAL A 233 -6.75 -7.26 -6.06
N PHE A 234 -5.84 -6.95 -5.14
CA PHE A 234 -5.52 -7.83 -4.01
C PHE A 234 -6.34 -7.56 -2.75
N VAL A 235 -6.96 -6.38 -2.62
CA VAL A 235 -7.69 -5.97 -1.41
C VAL A 235 -9.09 -5.49 -1.75
N TYR A 236 -9.25 -4.42 -2.55
CA TYR A 236 -10.56 -3.82 -2.80
C TYR A 236 -11.56 -4.79 -3.42
N ILE A 237 -11.19 -5.44 -4.54
CA ILE A 237 -12.09 -6.37 -5.24
C ILE A 237 -12.43 -7.58 -4.35
N PRO A 238 -11.46 -8.29 -3.74
CA PRO A 238 -11.77 -9.42 -2.88
C PRO A 238 -12.62 -9.04 -1.65
N TYR A 239 -12.34 -7.90 -0.99
CA TYR A 239 -13.14 -7.45 0.15
C TYR A 239 -14.57 -7.09 -0.27
N PHE A 240 -14.72 -6.32 -1.33
CA PHE A 240 -16.03 -5.94 -1.85
C PHE A 240 -16.86 -7.19 -2.19
N CYS A 241 -16.27 -8.15 -2.90
CA CYS A 241 -16.92 -9.42 -3.23
C CYS A 241 -17.24 -10.25 -1.98
N ALA A 242 -16.31 -10.40 -1.04
CA ALA A 242 -16.50 -11.20 0.17
C ALA A 242 -17.64 -10.66 1.06
N ILE A 243 -17.82 -9.34 1.10
CA ILE A 243 -18.88 -8.68 1.86
C ILE A 243 -20.24 -8.72 1.11
N ASN A 244 -20.25 -8.46 -0.20
CA ASN A 244 -21.49 -8.29 -0.97
C ASN A 244 -22.07 -9.60 -1.53
N PHE A 245 -21.24 -10.57 -1.92
CA PHE A 245 -21.74 -11.81 -2.52
C PHE A 245 -22.68 -12.60 -1.59
N PRO A 246 -22.40 -12.73 -0.27
CA PRO A 246 -23.32 -13.40 0.65
C PRO A 246 -24.69 -12.71 0.74
N PHE A 247 -24.71 -11.37 0.69
CA PHE A 247 -25.95 -10.59 0.68
C PHE A 247 -26.81 -10.87 -0.57
N PHE A 248 -26.19 -10.85 -1.75
CA PHE A 248 -26.86 -11.12 -3.03
C PHE A 248 -27.10 -12.61 -3.31
N ARG A 249 -26.72 -13.51 -2.38
CA ARG A 249 -26.81 -14.98 -2.53
C ARG A 249 -26.09 -15.48 -3.79
N LEU A 250 -25.00 -14.82 -4.15
CA LEU A 250 -24.19 -15.20 -5.31
C LEU A 250 -23.35 -16.44 -4.96
N PRO A 251 -23.02 -17.29 -5.94
CA PRO A 251 -22.16 -18.45 -5.70
C PRO A 251 -20.78 -17.98 -5.26
N ILE A 252 -20.39 -18.38 -4.05
CA ILE A 252 -19.10 -18.04 -3.44
C ILE A 252 -18.23 -19.27 -3.55
N VAL A 253 -17.49 -19.36 -4.64
CA VAL A 253 -16.52 -20.43 -4.84
C VAL A 253 -15.14 -19.83 -4.60
N PHE A 254 -14.50 -20.23 -3.50
CA PHE A 254 -13.14 -19.83 -3.10
C PHE A 254 -12.91 -18.34 -2.75
N MET A 255 -13.96 -17.49 -2.70
CA MET A 255 -13.77 -16.05 -2.46
C MET A 255 -13.20 -15.75 -1.07
N ASP A 256 -13.61 -16.52 -0.06
CA ASP A 256 -13.11 -16.40 1.31
C ASP A 256 -11.62 -16.76 1.41
N ASP A 257 -11.20 -17.89 0.83
CA ASP A 257 -9.79 -18.29 0.76
C ASP A 257 -8.96 -17.30 -0.06
N ALA A 258 -9.47 -16.87 -1.22
CA ALA A 258 -8.81 -15.90 -2.09
C ALA A 258 -8.65 -14.54 -1.39
N CYS A 259 -9.67 -14.09 -0.65
CA CYS A 259 -9.64 -12.82 0.07
C CYS A 259 -8.48 -12.77 1.06
N MET A 260 -8.32 -13.79 1.91
CA MET A 260 -7.21 -13.82 2.87
C MET A 260 -5.85 -13.98 2.20
N LEU A 261 -5.74 -14.86 1.21
CA LEU A 261 -4.48 -15.07 0.48
C LEU A 261 -4.01 -13.80 -0.21
N LEU A 262 -4.88 -13.16 -1.00
CA LEU A 262 -4.54 -11.95 -1.74
C LEU A 262 -4.19 -10.80 -0.80
N THR A 263 -4.95 -10.64 0.29
CA THR A 263 -4.68 -9.65 1.33
C THR A 263 -3.33 -9.89 2.01
N SER A 264 -2.93 -11.13 2.25
CA SER A 264 -1.59 -11.43 2.80
C SER A 264 -0.45 -11.12 1.83
N CYS A 265 -0.72 -11.19 0.52
CA CYS A 265 0.27 -11.04 -0.54
C CYS A 265 0.42 -9.59 -1.02
N PHE A 266 -0.60 -8.73 -0.84
CA PHE A 266 -0.59 -7.38 -1.37
C PHE A 266 0.66 -6.56 -0.97
N PRO A 267 1.14 -6.58 0.31
CA PRO A 267 2.30 -5.77 0.69
C PRO A 267 3.58 -6.21 0.00
N ALA A 268 3.70 -7.51 -0.31
CA ALA A 268 4.84 -8.05 -1.04
C ALA A 268 4.84 -7.58 -2.51
N TRP A 269 3.67 -7.65 -3.15
CA TRP A 269 3.51 -7.19 -4.53
C TRP A 269 3.67 -5.69 -4.67
N ASP A 270 3.19 -4.91 -3.70
CA ASP A 270 3.37 -3.46 -3.69
C ASP A 270 4.87 -3.09 -3.70
N ALA A 271 5.65 -3.75 -2.83
CA ALA A 271 7.08 -3.57 -2.77
C ALA A 271 7.79 -3.96 -4.09
N VAL A 272 7.41 -5.08 -4.68
CA VAL A 272 7.97 -5.56 -5.97
C VAL A 272 7.70 -4.55 -7.08
N ILE A 273 6.45 -4.11 -7.23
CA ILE A 273 6.04 -3.13 -8.25
C ILE A 273 6.82 -1.83 -8.08
N MET A 274 6.95 -1.34 -6.84
CA MET A 274 7.71 -0.13 -6.57
C MET A 274 9.20 -0.25 -6.89
N ILE A 275 9.85 -1.38 -6.57
CA ILE A 275 11.26 -1.63 -6.90
C ILE A 275 11.46 -1.69 -8.43
N ILE A 276 10.57 -2.39 -9.14
CA ILE A 276 10.66 -2.57 -10.59
C ILE A 276 10.45 -1.24 -11.33
N LEU A 277 9.45 -0.45 -10.95
CA LEU A 277 9.09 0.78 -11.67
C LEU A 277 10.06 1.94 -11.40
N MET A 278 10.60 2.03 -10.18
CA MET A 278 11.56 3.07 -9.81
C MET A 278 12.95 2.74 -10.34
N LYS A 279 13.32 3.36 -11.48
CA LYS A 279 14.61 3.14 -12.17
C LYS A 279 15.81 3.21 -11.23
N ASP A 280 15.87 4.24 -10.40
CA ASP A 280 16.99 4.46 -9.47
C ASP A 280 17.12 3.30 -8.45
N TYR A 281 16.00 2.65 -8.09
CA TYR A 281 15.99 1.55 -7.13
C TYR A 281 16.50 0.27 -7.77
N ARG A 282 15.94 -0.12 -8.93
CA ARG A 282 16.39 -1.32 -9.64
C ARG A 282 17.86 -1.22 -10.07
N GLU A 283 18.31 -0.07 -10.58
CA GLU A 283 19.70 0.12 -11.02
C GLU A 283 20.66 0.13 -9.84
N GLY A 284 20.28 0.77 -8.73
CA GLY A 284 21.06 0.76 -7.50
C GLY A 284 21.25 -0.65 -6.94
N LEU A 285 20.16 -1.42 -6.84
CA LEU A 285 20.19 -2.80 -6.34
C LEU A 285 20.97 -3.73 -7.28
N MET A 286 20.73 -3.67 -8.60
CA MET A 286 21.50 -4.45 -9.59
C MET A 286 22.99 -4.09 -9.55
N GLY A 287 23.32 -2.81 -9.36
CA GLY A 287 24.70 -2.34 -9.23
C GLY A 287 25.43 -2.95 -8.03
N MET A 288 24.74 -3.20 -6.91
CA MET A 288 25.33 -3.87 -5.75
C MET A 288 25.60 -5.35 -6.02
N VAL A 289 24.68 -6.04 -6.69
CA VAL A 289 24.84 -7.45 -7.07
C VAL A 289 25.97 -7.61 -8.10
N ARG A 290 26.07 -6.69 -9.06
CA ARG A 290 27.13 -6.69 -10.08
C ARG A 290 28.51 -6.31 -9.52
N LYS A 291 28.60 -5.36 -8.59
CA LYS A 291 29.88 -5.02 -7.93
C LYS A 291 30.46 -6.16 -7.09
N LYS A 292 29.61 -7.09 -6.61
CA LYS A 292 30.07 -8.35 -6.00
C LYS A 292 30.65 -9.37 -7.00
N LYS A 293 30.44 -9.18 -8.32
CA LYS A 293 30.88 -10.09 -9.38
C LYS A 293 32.16 -9.62 -10.12
N THR A 294 32.83 -8.54 -9.71
CA THR A 294 34.03 -8.05 -10.39
C THR A 294 35.34 -8.44 -9.66
N ILE A 295 35.88 -9.59 -10.08
CA ILE A 295 37.30 -10.02 -10.24
C ILE A 295 38.23 -10.15 -8.98
N PRO A 296 38.86 -11.32 -8.74
CA PRO A 296 40.03 -11.44 -7.87
C PRO A 296 41.22 -10.66 -8.43
N MET A 297 41.83 -9.85 -7.59
CA MET A 297 42.92 -8.92 -7.87
C MET A 297 44.12 -9.64 -8.51
N GLY A 298 44.20 -9.63 -9.84
CA GLY A 298 45.43 -9.91 -10.57
C GLY A 298 46.31 -8.67 -10.54
N ASN A 299 47.50 -8.81 -9.98
CA ASN A 299 48.49 -7.74 -9.83
C ASN A 299 48.79 -7.06 -11.18
N THR A 300 48.35 -5.82 -11.35
CA THR A 300 48.92 -4.93 -12.36
C THR A 300 49.78 -3.90 -11.65
N VAL A 301 51.09 -4.12 -11.75
CA VAL A 301 52.16 -3.30 -11.19
C VAL A 301 52.08 -1.88 -11.77
N PHE A 302 52.16 -0.89 -10.88
CA PHE A 302 52.33 0.53 -11.18
C PHE A 302 53.65 0.77 -11.94
N SER A 303 53.60 1.49 -13.05
CA SER A 303 54.77 2.20 -13.58
C SER A 303 54.50 3.69 -13.56
N SER A 304 55.06 4.36 -12.57
CA SER A 304 55.12 5.82 -12.44
C SER A 304 56.28 6.37 -13.25
N THR A 305 56.00 7.17 -14.28
CA THR A 305 56.99 8.08 -14.87
C THR A 305 56.57 9.52 -14.57
N SER A 306 57.21 10.10 -13.58
CA SER A 306 57.24 11.52 -13.28
C SER A 306 58.33 12.19 -14.11
N VAL A 307 57.99 13.20 -14.91
CA VAL A 307 58.95 14.21 -15.37
C VAL A 307 58.36 15.58 -15.08
N ILE A 308 59.01 16.30 -14.17
CA ILE A 308 58.73 17.69 -13.76
C ILE A 308 59.60 18.62 -14.63
N PRO A 309 59.10 19.83 -15.00
CA PRO A 309 59.82 20.77 -15.86
C PRO A 309 60.75 21.73 -15.09
N SER A 310 61.82 22.18 -15.73
CA SER A 310 62.71 23.29 -15.35
C SER A 310 63.46 23.67 -16.65
N SER A 311 63.69 24.91 -17.09
CA SER A 311 63.68 26.22 -16.45
C SER A 311 63.88 27.33 -17.52
N MET A 312 63.37 28.53 -17.24
CA MET A 312 64.05 29.84 -17.39
C MET A 312 64.25 30.58 -18.74
N ILE A 313 63.80 31.86 -18.70
CA ILE A 313 64.42 33.12 -19.19
C ILE A 313 63.93 33.77 -20.51
N SER A 314 63.28 34.92 -20.30
CA SER A 314 63.16 36.20 -21.05
C SER A 314 63.39 36.27 -22.57
N SER A 315 62.51 36.98 -23.27
CA SER A 315 62.69 38.43 -23.56
C SER A 315 61.56 38.98 -24.43
N SER A 316 61.09 40.16 -24.03
CA SER A 316 60.51 41.28 -24.81
C SER A 316 60.39 41.12 -26.33
N HIS A 317 59.23 41.44 -26.90
CA HIS A 317 59.07 42.60 -27.80
C HIS A 317 57.60 42.86 -28.13
N SER A 318 57.21 44.11 -27.89
CA SER A 318 56.09 44.86 -28.44
C SER A 318 56.08 44.90 -29.97
N ILE A 319 54.90 45.05 -30.60
CA ILE A 319 54.50 46.17 -31.50
C ILE A 319 53.22 45.78 -32.25
N ILE A 320 52.20 46.66 -32.07
CA ILE A 320 50.99 46.98 -32.87
C ILE A 320 49.98 45.85 -33.10
#